data_AF-A0A7L4CID1-F1
#
_entry.id   AF-A0A7L4CID1-F1
#
_cell.length_a   1.000
_cell.length_b   1.000
_cell.length_c   1.000
_cell.angle_alpha   90.00
_cell.angle_beta   90.00
_cell.angle_gamma   90.00
#
_symmetry.space_group_name_H-M   'P 1'
#
loop_
_entity.id
_entity.type
_entity.pdbx_description
1 polymer ?
#
loop_
_entity_poly.entity_id
_entity_poly.type
_entity_poly.pdbx_seq_one_letter_code
_entity_poly.pdbx_strand_id
1 'polypeptide(L)'
;VIGQPAKSKHPKEPGENKIKPVNKKVKPKIPKMKERESADSSLKSQSILTQVMDKGRFQKLAATLSLSAGQSIELRCKGSNVTWNYPSYLDTFKDSRLSIKQLDRYSQLLLANATAADTGEYSCWLQLCHGNKCRKDETKTGSTYIFFTDKEELFVPTPSYFEIVYLNPDKPAVIPCRVTTPSAKVTLHREFPAEEIETDGTDIIYDVKKGFVYQHPTSDHKGIVYCKAESQGAPQISIKYHLLYVEVPKGPPSTTIAASSSRAEVSDSVDIICTVLGEPDVDVNFRWQYPGQESERPVIIQNFWRLINRGTGHTTRISKSILVVEDFEARDAGNYICIAQNLQGETTVATKVELN
;
A
#
# COMPACT_ATOMS: atom_id res chain seq x y z
N VAL A 1 19.74 -5.80 -76.08
CA VAL A 1 20.70 -6.74 -76.72
C VAL A 1 21.74 -7.14 -75.68
N ILE A 2 22.09 -8.43 -75.66
CA ILE A 2 23.34 -9.12 -75.24
C ILE A 2 24.48 -8.20 -74.71
N GLY A 3 25.25 -8.52 -73.65
CA GLY A 3 25.29 -9.70 -72.78
C GLY A 3 26.62 -9.82 -71.98
N GLN A 4 26.75 -10.85 -71.13
CA GLN A 4 28.02 -11.32 -70.50
C GLN A 4 29.00 -11.91 -71.56
N PRO A 5 30.32 -12.23 -71.32
CA PRO A 5 30.86 -12.86 -70.09
C PRO A 5 32.39 -12.80 -69.74
N ALA A 6 32.76 -13.56 -68.69
CA ALA A 6 33.93 -14.48 -68.55
C ALA A 6 35.38 -14.05 -68.13
N LYS A 7 35.79 -14.59 -66.96
CA LYS A 7 37.00 -15.42 -66.65
C LYS A 7 38.45 -14.97 -67.03
N SER A 8 39.37 -14.99 -66.05
CA SER A 8 40.47 -16.00 -65.89
C SER A 8 41.61 -15.53 -64.92
N LYS A 9 42.75 -16.26 -64.80
CA LYS A 9 43.80 -16.12 -63.76
C LYS A 9 45.24 -16.44 -64.27
N HIS A 10 46.25 -16.04 -63.47
CA HIS A 10 47.68 -16.52 -63.42
C HIS A 10 48.63 -16.08 -64.56
N PRO A 11 49.99 -16.25 -64.45
CA PRO A 11 50.85 -16.90 -63.40
C PRO A 11 52.17 -16.19 -62.93
N LYS A 12 52.82 -16.74 -61.85
CA LYS A 12 54.28 -16.84 -61.48
C LYS A 12 55.16 -15.58 -61.24
N GLU A 13 55.92 -15.37 -60.15
CA GLU A 13 57.11 -16.09 -59.55
C GLU A 13 58.39 -16.15 -60.42
N PRO A 14 59.66 -16.24 -59.88
CA PRO A 14 60.11 -16.50 -58.48
C PRO A 14 61.31 -15.62 -57.95
N GLY A 15 61.88 -15.95 -56.76
CA GLY A 15 63.18 -15.45 -56.25
C GLY A 15 63.57 -15.96 -54.84
N GLU A 16 64.85 -16.26 -54.54
CA GLU A 16 65.26 -17.15 -53.41
C GLU A 16 66.15 -16.58 -52.26
N ASN A 17 65.80 -16.98 -51.03
CA ASN A 17 66.62 -17.49 -49.89
C ASN A 17 68.10 -17.06 -49.60
N LYS A 18 68.41 -16.66 -48.33
CA LYS A 18 69.64 -17.08 -47.57
C LYS A 18 69.73 -16.71 -46.05
N ILE A 19 69.20 -17.60 -45.19
CA ILE A 19 69.72 -18.17 -43.90
C ILE A 19 70.60 -17.37 -42.88
N LYS A 20 70.02 -17.08 -41.68
CA LYS A 20 70.43 -17.25 -40.21
C LYS A 20 71.87 -16.95 -39.70
N PRO A 21 72.07 -16.36 -38.47
CA PRO A 21 71.82 -16.92 -37.09
C PRO A 21 70.89 -16.04 -36.18
N VAL A 22 70.53 -16.24 -34.86
CA VAL A 22 70.87 -17.12 -33.68
C VAL A 22 71.95 -16.53 -32.70
N ASN A 23 71.90 -16.47 -31.33
CA ASN A 23 71.21 -17.16 -30.19
C ASN A 23 71.17 -16.32 -28.84
N LYS A 24 70.55 -16.85 -27.74
CA LYS A 24 70.56 -16.47 -26.26
C LYS A 24 69.83 -15.15 -25.83
N LYS A 25 68.87 -15.08 -24.87
CA LYS A 25 68.71 -15.45 -23.40
C LYS A 25 69.20 -14.33 -22.44
N VAL A 26 68.51 -13.88 -21.36
CA VAL A 26 67.32 -14.34 -20.57
C VAL A 26 66.52 -13.16 -19.91
N LYS A 27 65.34 -13.47 -19.32
CA LYS A 27 64.30 -12.60 -18.69
C LYS A 27 64.66 -11.93 -17.33
N PRO A 28 63.82 -10.97 -16.87
CA PRO A 28 63.15 -11.05 -15.55
C PRO A 28 61.61 -11.23 -15.64
N LYS A 29 60.93 -11.49 -14.51
CA LYS A 29 59.47 -11.78 -14.42
C LYS A 29 58.68 -10.59 -13.85
N ILE A 30 57.42 -10.44 -14.29
CA ILE A 30 56.34 -9.72 -13.59
C ILE A 30 55.14 -10.69 -13.49
N PRO A 31 54.34 -10.72 -12.39
CA PRO A 31 53.22 -11.64 -12.25
C PRO A 31 52.06 -11.31 -13.18
N LYS A 32 51.41 -12.33 -13.77
CA LYS A 32 50.09 -12.16 -14.38
C LYS A 32 49.02 -12.29 -13.29
N MET A 33 48.27 -11.21 -13.03
CA MET A 33 46.95 -11.37 -12.43
C MET A 33 46.07 -12.16 -13.40
N LYS A 34 45.28 -13.09 -12.85
CA LYS A 34 44.31 -13.86 -13.62
C LYS A 34 42.99 -13.12 -13.52
N GLU A 35 42.73 -12.26 -14.50
CA GLU A 35 41.45 -11.55 -14.63
C GLU A 35 40.35 -12.62 -14.72
N ARG A 36 39.52 -12.66 -13.67
CA ARG A 36 38.48 -13.67 -13.49
C ARG A 36 37.18 -12.92 -13.64
N GLU A 37 36.62 -12.96 -14.85
CA GLU A 37 35.35 -12.33 -15.20
C GLU A 37 34.34 -12.60 -14.08
N SER A 38 33.89 -11.53 -13.43
CA SER A 38 32.85 -11.61 -12.41
C SER A 38 31.53 -11.86 -13.12
N ALA A 39 31.25 -13.15 -13.35
CA ALA A 39 29.91 -13.60 -13.72
C ALA A 39 28.96 -13.13 -12.60
N ASP A 40 28.24 -12.04 -12.86
CA ASP A 40 27.26 -11.49 -11.95
C ASP A 40 26.07 -12.47 -11.87
N SER A 41 26.24 -13.44 -10.97
CA SER A 41 25.25 -14.45 -10.67
C SER A 41 24.13 -13.79 -9.85
N SER A 42 23.30 -13.02 -10.55
CA SER A 42 21.97 -12.63 -10.08
C SER A 42 21.28 -13.89 -9.53
N LEU A 43 21.22 -13.96 -8.20
CA LEU A 43 20.70 -15.12 -7.48
C LEU A 43 19.20 -15.19 -7.75
N LYS A 44 18.83 -15.93 -8.80
CA LYS A 44 17.44 -16.19 -9.20
C LYS A 44 16.74 -16.87 -8.02
N SER A 45 16.10 -16.07 -7.18
CA SER A 45 15.38 -16.50 -5.99
C SER A 45 14.33 -17.53 -6.42
N GLN A 46 14.57 -18.78 -6.04
CA GLN A 46 13.67 -19.87 -6.37
C GLN A 46 12.46 -19.75 -5.45
N SER A 47 11.38 -19.14 -5.97
CA SER A 47 10.08 -19.04 -5.29
C SER A 47 9.78 -20.35 -4.58
N ILE A 48 9.61 -20.27 -3.26
CA ILE A 48 9.35 -21.45 -2.42
C ILE A 48 7.89 -21.91 -2.49
N LEU A 49 7.05 -21.21 -3.27
CA LEU A 49 5.63 -21.44 -3.44
C LEU A 49 5.36 -22.27 -4.71
N THR A 50 4.59 -23.34 -4.55
CA THR A 50 4.14 -24.25 -5.62
C THR A 50 2.65 -24.54 -5.48
N GLN A 51 1.98 -24.80 -6.60
CA GLN A 51 0.62 -25.35 -6.59
C GLN A 51 0.70 -26.88 -6.54
N VAL A 52 -0.19 -27.50 -5.78
CA VAL A 52 -0.38 -28.95 -5.79
C VAL A 52 -1.52 -29.27 -6.76
N MET A 53 -1.22 -30.16 -7.70
CA MET A 53 -2.11 -30.58 -8.78
C MET A 53 -2.61 -32.00 -8.52
N ASP A 54 -3.69 -32.37 -9.22
CA ASP A 54 -4.23 -33.72 -9.22
C ASP A 54 -3.14 -34.80 -9.34
N LYS A 55 -3.33 -35.88 -8.57
CA LYS A 55 -2.39 -37.02 -8.49
C LYS A 55 -1.03 -36.63 -7.87
N GLY A 56 -1.01 -35.59 -7.03
CA GLY A 56 0.14 -35.24 -6.17
C GLY A 56 1.32 -34.63 -6.92
N ARG A 57 1.08 -34.02 -8.08
CA ARG A 57 2.12 -33.35 -8.87
C ARG A 57 2.29 -31.90 -8.39
N PHE A 58 3.51 -31.36 -8.44
CA PHE A 58 3.79 -29.98 -8.03
C PHE A 58 4.08 -29.11 -9.25
N GLN A 59 3.36 -28.00 -9.39
CA GLN A 59 3.56 -27.01 -10.44
C GLN A 59 4.21 -25.75 -9.86
N LYS A 60 5.24 -25.22 -10.55
CA LYS A 60 5.79 -23.91 -10.22
C LYS A 60 4.83 -22.83 -10.73
N LEU A 61 4.43 -21.93 -9.84
CA LEU A 61 3.52 -20.83 -10.15
C LEU A 61 4.20 -19.70 -10.93
N ALA A 62 3.42 -19.02 -11.74
CA ALA A 62 3.76 -17.74 -12.38
C ALA A 62 3.33 -16.56 -11.48
N ALA A 63 3.68 -15.33 -11.87
CA ALA A 63 3.33 -14.10 -11.14
C ALA A 63 1.82 -13.79 -11.12
N THR A 64 1.05 -14.48 -11.96
CA THR A 64 -0.41 -14.50 -12.01
C THR A 64 -0.89 -15.94 -12.30
N LEU A 65 -2.07 -16.28 -11.79
CA LEU A 65 -2.82 -17.51 -12.10
C LEU A 65 -4.28 -17.14 -12.31
N SER A 66 -4.98 -17.85 -13.20
CA SER A 66 -6.43 -17.75 -13.36
C SER A 66 -7.09 -19.12 -13.17
N LEU A 67 -8.12 -19.16 -12.35
CA LEU A 67 -8.95 -20.31 -12.02
C LEU A 67 -10.43 -19.89 -12.13
N SER A 68 -11.34 -20.84 -12.33
CA SER A 68 -12.78 -20.53 -12.27
C SER A 68 -13.25 -20.42 -10.83
N ALA A 69 -14.26 -19.58 -10.58
CA ALA A 69 -15.05 -19.69 -9.35
C ALA A 69 -15.62 -21.11 -9.18
N GLY A 70 -15.80 -21.53 -7.93
CA GLY A 70 -16.15 -22.90 -7.53
C GLY A 70 -14.97 -23.88 -7.47
N GLN A 71 -13.79 -23.53 -8.00
CA GLN A 71 -12.61 -24.40 -7.92
C GLN A 71 -11.93 -24.34 -6.55
N SER A 72 -11.32 -25.45 -6.14
CA SER A 72 -10.45 -25.52 -4.96
C SER A 72 -8.99 -25.40 -5.38
N ILE A 73 -8.16 -24.71 -4.58
CA ILE A 73 -6.70 -24.64 -4.79
C ILE A 73 -5.94 -25.14 -3.56
N GLU A 74 -4.93 -25.97 -3.80
CA GLU A 74 -3.92 -26.34 -2.81
C GLU A 74 -2.58 -25.69 -3.16
N LEU A 75 -2.08 -24.84 -2.26
CA LEU A 75 -0.80 -24.16 -2.31
C LEU A 75 0.16 -24.78 -1.29
N ARG A 76 1.43 -24.92 -1.68
CA ARG A 76 2.49 -25.50 -0.87
C ARG A 76 3.72 -24.62 -0.84
N CYS A 77 4.15 -24.26 0.36
CA CYS A 77 5.30 -23.39 0.61
C CYS A 77 6.43 -24.14 1.32
N LYS A 78 7.64 -24.15 0.76
CA LYS A 78 8.76 -24.98 1.23
C LYS A 78 9.52 -24.36 2.42
N GLY A 79 9.34 -24.93 3.61
CA GLY A 79 10.11 -24.65 4.82
C GLY A 79 9.38 -25.01 6.12
N SER A 80 10.09 -24.94 7.25
CA SER A 80 9.61 -25.35 8.58
C SER A 80 8.88 -24.26 9.37
N ASN A 81 9.25 -22.99 9.17
CA ASN A 81 8.61 -21.84 9.81
C ASN A 81 8.14 -20.86 8.73
N VAL A 82 6.95 -21.10 8.19
CA VAL A 82 6.36 -20.32 7.10
C VAL A 82 5.31 -19.37 7.66
N THR A 83 5.29 -18.14 7.16
CA THR A 83 4.14 -17.23 7.28
C THR A 83 3.49 -17.06 5.90
N TRP A 84 2.17 -16.92 5.88
CA TRP A 84 1.35 -16.74 4.68
C TRP A 84 0.73 -15.34 4.65
N ASN A 85 0.36 -14.88 3.46
CA ASN A 85 -0.51 -13.74 3.20
C ASN A 85 -1.48 -14.11 2.06
N TYR A 86 -2.73 -13.73 2.22
CA TYR A 86 -3.89 -14.05 1.37
C TYR A 86 -4.99 -12.99 1.65
N PRO A 87 -6.12 -12.96 0.92
CA PRO A 87 -7.21 -12.00 1.19
C PRO A 87 -7.69 -12.04 2.65
N SER A 88 -7.52 -10.93 3.38
CA SER A 88 -7.67 -10.86 4.84
C SER A 88 -9.08 -11.09 5.37
N TYR A 89 -10.11 -10.99 4.52
CA TYR A 89 -11.49 -11.26 4.91
C TYR A 89 -11.69 -12.74 5.32
N LEU A 90 -10.87 -13.66 4.82
CA LEU A 90 -10.88 -15.08 5.19
C LEU A 90 -10.59 -15.30 6.68
N ASP A 91 -9.67 -14.51 7.26
CA ASP A 91 -9.36 -14.55 8.69
C ASP A 91 -10.50 -13.94 9.53
N THR A 92 -11.13 -12.86 9.02
CA THR A 92 -12.19 -12.11 9.73
C THR A 92 -13.38 -12.99 10.09
N PHE A 93 -13.77 -13.91 9.19
CA PHE A 93 -14.91 -14.81 9.40
C PHE A 93 -14.53 -16.24 9.83
N LYS A 94 -13.22 -16.54 9.99
CA LYS A 94 -12.70 -17.90 10.23
C LYS A 94 -13.27 -18.92 9.23
N ASP A 95 -13.17 -18.58 7.94
CA ASP A 95 -13.83 -19.31 6.86
C ASP A 95 -13.42 -20.80 6.84
N SER A 96 -14.40 -21.70 6.94
CA SER A 96 -14.17 -23.16 6.97
C SER A 96 -13.65 -23.73 5.65
N ARG A 97 -13.71 -22.93 4.57
CA ARG A 97 -13.08 -23.22 3.27
C ARG A 97 -11.56 -23.14 3.32
N LEU A 98 -10.98 -22.34 4.22
CA LEU A 98 -9.54 -22.13 4.36
C LEU A 98 -8.95 -23.09 5.41
N SER A 99 -7.93 -23.86 5.03
CA SER A 99 -7.19 -24.75 5.93
C SER A 99 -5.69 -24.60 5.73
N ILE A 100 -5.01 -24.04 6.74
CA ILE A 100 -3.55 -23.91 6.75
C ILE A 100 -2.95 -24.96 7.70
N LYS A 101 -1.96 -25.71 7.22
CA LYS A 101 -1.29 -26.79 7.94
C LYS A 101 0.22 -26.64 7.81
N GLN A 102 0.90 -26.44 8.93
CA GLN A 102 2.36 -26.43 8.99
C GLN A 102 2.89 -27.85 9.23
N LEU A 103 3.90 -28.26 8.46
CA LEU A 103 4.64 -29.51 8.63
C LEU A 103 6.16 -29.21 8.62
N ASP A 104 6.97 -30.15 9.11
CA ASP A 104 8.42 -29.98 9.34
C ASP A 104 9.23 -29.45 8.15
N ARG A 105 8.76 -29.73 6.92
CA ARG A 105 9.46 -29.39 5.67
C ARG A 105 8.68 -28.48 4.73
N TYR A 106 7.41 -28.20 5.02
CA TYR A 106 6.55 -27.33 4.22
C TYR A 106 5.30 -26.89 4.98
N SER A 107 4.77 -25.74 4.60
CA SER A 107 3.41 -25.32 4.94
C SER A 107 2.48 -25.57 3.75
N GLN A 108 1.21 -25.86 4.03
CA GLN A 108 0.17 -26.11 3.05
C GLN A 108 -1.02 -25.20 3.34
N LEU A 109 -1.53 -24.52 2.32
CA LEU A 109 -2.75 -23.73 2.34
C LEU A 109 -3.71 -24.37 1.35
N LEU A 110 -4.83 -24.89 1.85
CA LEU A 110 -5.95 -25.36 1.05
C LEU A 110 -7.08 -24.34 1.14
N LEU A 111 -7.60 -23.92 0.00
CA LEU A 111 -8.81 -23.10 -0.11
C LEU A 111 -9.82 -23.88 -0.97
N ALA A 112 -10.91 -24.33 -0.35
CA ALA A 112 -11.95 -25.13 -1.01
C ALA A 112 -13.09 -24.25 -1.53
N ASN A 113 -13.63 -24.55 -2.72
CA ASN A 113 -14.77 -23.82 -3.29
C ASN A 113 -14.56 -22.29 -3.29
N ALA A 114 -13.52 -21.83 -3.99
CA ALA A 114 -13.14 -20.41 -4.05
C ALA A 114 -14.15 -19.59 -4.86
N THR A 115 -14.43 -18.36 -4.44
CA THR A 115 -15.34 -17.41 -5.09
C THR A 115 -14.56 -16.25 -5.69
N ALA A 116 -15.23 -15.37 -6.44
CA ALA A 116 -14.62 -14.16 -6.98
C ALA A 116 -13.97 -13.26 -5.90
N ALA A 117 -14.52 -13.25 -4.67
CA ALA A 117 -13.97 -12.54 -3.52
C ALA A 117 -12.57 -13.04 -3.08
N ASP A 118 -12.24 -14.31 -3.32
CA ASP A 118 -10.91 -14.87 -3.03
C ASP A 118 -9.82 -14.33 -3.99
N THR A 119 -10.16 -13.49 -4.98
CA THR A 119 -9.19 -12.90 -5.91
C THR A 119 -8.22 -11.96 -5.18
N GLY A 120 -6.91 -12.23 -5.25
CA GLY A 120 -5.88 -11.43 -4.58
C GLY A 120 -4.46 -12.00 -4.67
N GLU A 121 -3.53 -11.39 -3.92
CA GLU A 121 -2.17 -11.93 -3.78
C GLU A 121 -2.11 -13.04 -2.73
N TYR A 122 -1.64 -14.22 -3.16
CA TYR A 122 -1.28 -15.33 -2.30
C TYR A 122 0.24 -15.41 -2.24
N SER A 123 0.80 -15.22 -1.05
CA SER A 123 2.24 -15.25 -0.84
C SER A 123 2.63 -15.95 0.46
N CYS A 124 3.87 -16.41 0.51
CA CYS A 124 4.45 -17.04 1.68
C CYS A 124 5.94 -16.73 1.79
N TRP A 125 6.48 -16.79 3.00
CA TRP A 125 7.91 -16.58 3.26
C TRP A 125 8.36 -17.36 4.50
N LEU A 126 9.68 -17.58 4.63
CA LEU A 126 10.22 -18.09 5.88
C LEU A 126 10.38 -16.96 6.90
N GLN A 127 9.97 -17.22 8.13
CA GLN A 127 10.03 -16.27 9.23
C GLN A 127 11.30 -16.52 10.06
N LEU A 128 12.23 -15.57 10.05
CA LEU A 128 13.50 -15.62 10.77
C LEU A 128 13.35 -14.90 12.12
N CYS A 129 13.24 -15.65 13.21
CA CYS A 129 13.14 -15.11 14.56
C CYS A 129 14.49 -15.14 15.29
N HIS A 130 14.93 -13.97 15.75
CA HIS A 130 16.11 -13.80 16.61
C HIS A 130 15.61 -13.30 17.97
N GLY A 131 15.38 -14.23 18.91
CA GLY A 131 14.57 -13.95 20.10
C GLY A 131 13.17 -13.50 19.70
N ASN A 132 12.62 -12.51 20.41
CA ASN A 132 11.27 -11.98 20.16
C ASN A 132 11.16 -11.13 18.86
N LYS A 133 12.25 -10.92 18.11
CA LYS A 133 12.23 -10.16 16.84
C LYS A 133 12.21 -11.12 15.65
N CYS A 134 11.06 -11.23 15.00
CA CYS A 134 10.85 -12.01 13.78
C CYS A 134 10.82 -11.12 12.53
N ARG A 135 11.46 -11.57 11.44
CA ARG A 135 11.47 -10.88 10.14
C ARG A 135 11.27 -11.85 8.96
N LYS A 136 10.82 -11.31 7.83
CA LYS A 136 10.66 -12.01 6.56
C LYS A 136 12.02 -12.36 5.92
N ASP A 137 12.17 -13.59 5.43
CA ASP A 137 13.27 -14.00 4.55
C ASP A 137 12.91 -13.68 3.09
N GLU A 138 13.40 -12.54 2.58
CA GLU A 138 13.18 -12.13 1.18
C GLU A 138 13.81 -13.12 0.18
N THR A 139 14.91 -13.80 0.56
CA THR A 139 15.56 -14.81 -0.30
C THR A 139 14.72 -16.09 -0.43
N LYS A 140 13.81 -16.31 0.53
CA LYS A 140 12.86 -17.44 0.58
C LYS A 140 11.44 -16.93 0.77
N THR A 141 11.03 -16.08 -0.17
CA THR A 141 9.64 -15.67 -0.40
C THR A 141 9.14 -16.29 -1.70
N GLY A 142 7.84 -16.53 -1.80
CA GLY A 142 7.15 -16.82 -3.06
C GLY A 142 5.78 -16.15 -3.08
N SER A 143 5.38 -15.59 -4.22
CA SER A 143 4.05 -15.00 -4.40
C SER A 143 3.46 -15.29 -5.78
N THR A 144 2.14 -15.23 -5.86
CA THR A 144 1.35 -15.24 -7.10
C THR A 144 0.07 -14.45 -6.86
N TYR A 145 -0.49 -13.80 -7.89
CA TYR A 145 -1.81 -13.17 -7.79
C TYR A 145 -2.82 -14.08 -8.49
N ILE A 146 -3.83 -14.52 -7.76
CA ILE A 146 -4.82 -15.49 -8.24
C ILE A 146 -6.10 -14.75 -8.57
N PHE A 147 -6.55 -14.94 -9.81
CA PHE A 147 -7.82 -14.49 -10.36
C PHE A 147 -8.81 -15.66 -10.29
N PHE A 148 -9.86 -15.54 -9.49
CA PHE A 148 -10.98 -16.48 -9.49
C PHE A 148 -12.08 -15.90 -10.38
N THR A 149 -12.05 -16.28 -11.66
CA THR A 149 -12.92 -15.71 -12.69
C THR A 149 -14.35 -16.20 -12.51
N ASP A 150 -15.27 -15.26 -12.30
CA ASP A 150 -16.71 -15.49 -12.42
C ASP A 150 -17.26 -14.77 -13.66
N LYS A 151 -18.44 -15.18 -14.13
CA LYS A 151 -19.20 -14.51 -15.19
C LYS A 151 -20.20 -13.49 -14.63
N GLU A 152 -20.66 -13.70 -13.40
CA GLU A 152 -21.65 -12.84 -12.73
C GLU A 152 -20.96 -11.76 -11.86
N GLU A 153 -19.71 -12.00 -11.44
CA GLU A 153 -18.85 -11.04 -10.73
C GLU A 153 -17.55 -10.77 -11.51
N LEU A 154 -17.50 -9.66 -12.25
CA LEU A 154 -16.29 -9.15 -12.94
C LEU A 154 -15.38 -8.34 -12.00
N PHE A 155 -15.92 -7.75 -10.95
CA PHE A 155 -15.17 -7.06 -9.89
C PHE A 155 -15.06 -7.94 -8.64
N VAL A 156 -13.98 -7.79 -7.87
CA VAL A 156 -13.85 -8.47 -6.58
C VAL A 156 -14.84 -7.83 -5.58
N PRO A 157 -15.76 -8.59 -4.96
CA PRO A 157 -16.76 -8.04 -4.03
C PRO A 157 -16.17 -7.29 -2.83
N THR A 158 -16.91 -6.29 -2.37
CA THR A 158 -16.70 -5.57 -1.11
C THR A 158 -18.04 -5.46 -0.38
N PRO A 159 -18.09 -5.57 0.97
CA PRO A 159 -19.33 -5.40 1.74
C PRO A 159 -19.82 -3.94 1.80
N SER A 160 -19.03 -2.99 1.31
CA SER A 160 -19.31 -1.55 1.38
C SER A 160 -20.19 -1.08 0.21
N TYR A 161 -21.26 -0.33 0.47
CA TYR A 161 -22.05 0.31 -0.61
C TYR A 161 -21.27 1.40 -1.36
N PHE A 162 -20.34 2.05 -0.67
CA PHE A 162 -19.40 3.02 -1.21
C PHE A 162 -18.12 3.00 -0.36
N GLU A 163 -17.00 3.45 -0.92
CA GLU A 163 -15.73 3.58 -0.21
C GLU A 163 -15.16 5.00 -0.38
N ILE A 164 -14.42 5.49 0.62
CA ILE A 164 -13.78 6.82 0.59
C ILE A 164 -12.32 6.65 0.20
N VAL A 165 -11.84 7.46 -0.74
CA VAL A 165 -10.45 7.47 -1.20
C VAL A 165 -9.90 8.89 -1.06
N TYR A 166 -8.88 9.05 -0.21
CA TYR A 166 -8.28 10.36 0.04
C TYR A 166 -7.19 10.67 -0.99
N LEU A 167 -7.47 11.64 -1.85
CA LEU A 167 -6.51 12.22 -2.79
C LEU A 167 -5.56 13.14 -2.01
N ASN A 168 -4.25 12.98 -2.19
CA ASN A 168 -3.21 13.70 -1.46
C ASN A 168 -2.09 14.11 -2.42
N PRO A 169 -1.60 15.36 -2.44
CA PRO A 169 -0.63 15.80 -3.44
C PRO A 169 0.71 15.05 -3.38
N ASP A 170 1.16 14.60 -2.20
CA ASP A 170 2.46 13.94 -2.03
C ASP A 170 2.47 12.41 -2.24
N LYS A 171 1.32 11.77 -2.49
CA LYS A 171 1.24 10.29 -2.60
C LYS A 171 0.19 9.84 -3.63
N PRO A 172 0.49 8.81 -4.45
CA PRO A 172 -0.51 8.20 -5.33
C PRO A 172 -1.75 7.74 -4.59
N ALA A 173 -2.92 7.91 -5.21
CA ALA A 173 -4.20 7.43 -4.71
C ALA A 173 -4.71 6.25 -5.55
N VAL A 174 -5.41 5.31 -4.92
CA VAL A 174 -5.89 4.08 -5.57
C VAL A 174 -7.40 3.94 -5.40
N ILE A 175 -8.10 3.75 -6.52
CA ILE A 175 -9.50 3.32 -6.54
C ILE A 175 -9.49 1.78 -6.59
N PRO A 176 -9.92 1.06 -5.54
CA PRO A 176 -9.64 -0.38 -5.37
C PRO A 176 -10.49 -1.34 -6.24
N CYS A 177 -10.94 -0.90 -7.42
CA CYS A 177 -11.80 -1.66 -8.33
C CYS A 177 -11.03 -2.75 -9.13
N ARG A 178 -10.52 -3.73 -8.40
CA ARG A 178 -9.83 -4.92 -8.91
C ARG A 178 -10.82 -5.83 -9.65
N VAL A 179 -10.40 -6.39 -10.78
CA VAL A 179 -11.21 -7.36 -11.54
C VAL A 179 -10.87 -8.81 -11.18
N THR A 180 -11.88 -9.68 -11.29
CA THR A 180 -11.78 -11.14 -11.20
C THR A 180 -11.26 -11.75 -12.49
N THR A 181 -11.53 -11.11 -13.63
CA THR A 181 -11.18 -11.58 -14.97
C THR A 181 -10.11 -10.66 -15.59
N PRO A 182 -8.85 -11.11 -15.76
CA PRO A 182 -7.75 -10.24 -16.19
C PRO A 182 -7.81 -9.81 -17.67
N SER A 183 -8.75 -10.34 -18.45
CA SER A 183 -9.03 -9.94 -19.83
C SER A 183 -10.24 -9.01 -19.97
N ALA A 184 -10.86 -8.57 -18.88
CA ALA A 184 -11.96 -7.61 -18.92
C ALA A 184 -11.43 -6.21 -19.31
N LYS A 185 -12.15 -5.50 -20.20
CA LYS A 185 -11.87 -4.08 -20.46
C LYS A 185 -12.42 -3.27 -19.29
N VAL A 186 -11.61 -2.45 -18.64
CA VAL A 186 -12.04 -1.59 -17.53
C VAL A 186 -11.88 -0.12 -17.90
N THR A 187 -12.86 0.69 -17.51
CA THR A 187 -12.96 2.13 -17.76
C THR A 187 -13.38 2.84 -16.49
N LEU A 188 -12.94 4.08 -16.29
CA LEU A 188 -13.26 4.89 -15.10
C LEU A 188 -14.30 5.95 -15.47
N HIS A 189 -15.33 6.12 -14.65
CA HIS A 189 -16.45 7.03 -14.93
C HIS A 189 -16.71 7.93 -13.73
N ARG A 190 -16.99 9.21 -13.99
CA ARG A 190 -17.50 10.17 -13.02
C ARG A 190 -19.03 10.12 -12.99
N GLU A 191 -19.64 10.32 -11.82
CA GLU A 191 -21.10 10.39 -11.70
C GLU A 191 -21.66 11.79 -12.01
N PHE A 192 -20.96 12.86 -11.59
CA PHE A 192 -21.43 14.25 -11.71
C PHE A 192 -20.34 15.22 -12.20
N PRO A 193 -20.46 15.81 -13.41
CA PRO A 193 -21.31 15.33 -14.52
C PRO A 193 -20.89 13.91 -14.94
N ALA A 194 -21.84 13.19 -15.55
CA ALA A 194 -21.63 11.80 -15.99
C ALA A 194 -20.73 11.74 -17.23
N GLU A 195 -19.55 11.14 -17.10
CA GLU A 195 -18.46 11.25 -18.07
C GLU A 195 -17.44 10.10 -17.91
N GLU A 196 -16.91 9.55 -19.00
CA GLU A 196 -15.79 8.60 -18.95
C GLU A 196 -14.49 9.40 -18.76
N ILE A 197 -13.74 9.10 -17.69
CA ILE A 197 -12.45 9.75 -17.41
C ILE A 197 -11.41 9.09 -18.31
N GLU A 198 -10.89 9.84 -19.29
CA GLU A 198 -9.80 9.36 -20.14
C GLU A 198 -8.56 9.05 -19.31
N THR A 199 -8.03 7.83 -19.47
CA THR A 199 -6.79 7.42 -18.81
C THR A 199 -5.63 7.53 -19.79
N ASP A 200 -4.85 8.58 -19.61
CA ASP A 200 -3.63 8.91 -20.37
C ASP A 200 -2.54 7.81 -20.29
N GLY A 201 -2.57 6.98 -19.24
CA GLY A 201 -1.52 6.00 -18.95
C GLY A 201 -0.27 6.61 -18.30
N THR A 202 -0.34 7.87 -17.86
CA THR A 202 0.77 8.59 -17.20
C THR A 202 0.39 9.14 -15.83
N ASP A 203 -0.70 9.91 -15.69
CA ASP A 203 -1.23 10.27 -14.37
C ASP A 203 -2.27 9.26 -13.87
N ILE A 204 -3.14 8.73 -14.74
CA ILE A 204 -4.15 7.73 -14.37
C ILE A 204 -3.84 6.39 -15.06
N ILE A 205 -3.44 5.40 -14.26
CA ILE A 205 -2.97 4.09 -14.73
C ILE A 205 -3.83 2.97 -14.14
N TYR A 206 -4.35 2.06 -14.98
CA TYR A 206 -5.05 0.87 -14.49
C TYR A 206 -4.07 -0.28 -14.20
N ASP A 207 -4.03 -0.73 -12.95
CA ASP A 207 -3.30 -1.94 -12.52
C ASP A 207 -4.33 -3.02 -12.16
N VAL A 208 -4.39 -4.11 -12.93
CA VAL A 208 -5.33 -5.24 -12.71
C VAL A 208 -5.28 -5.84 -11.30
N LYS A 209 -4.18 -5.64 -10.54
CA LYS A 209 -4.03 -6.10 -9.15
C LYS A 209 -4.47 -5.08 -8.10
N LYS A 210 -4.74 -3.83 -8.48
CA LYS A 210 -5.08 -2.72 -7.57
C LYS A 210 -6.35 -1.95 -7.93
N GLY A 211 -6.61 -1.74 -9.22
CA GLY A 211 -7.60 -0.80 -9.75
C GLY A 211 -6.94 0.41 -10.42
N PHE A 212 -7.63 1.55 -10.50
CA PHE A 212 -7.03 2.79 -11.05
C PHE A 212 -6.11 3.46 -10.02
N VAL A 213 -4.91 3.82 -10.46
CA VAL A 213 -3.90 4.53 -9.67
C VAL A 213 -3.69 5.92 -10.26
N TYR A 214 -4.04 6.94 -9.49
CA TYR A 214 -3.66 8.33 -9.76
C TYR A 214 -2.26 8.57 -9.22
N GLN A 215 -1.32 9.01 -10.05
CA GLN A 215 0.06 9.26 -9.62
C GLN A 215 0.18 10.59 -8.84
N HIS A 216 -0.39 11.67 -9.37
CA HIS A 216 -0.32 13.03 -8.80
C HIS A 216 -1.73 13.63 -8.61
N PRO A 217 -2.56 13.07 -7.72
CA PRO A 217 -3.97 13.42 -7.65
C PRO A 217 -4.21 14.86 -7.19
N THR A 218 -4.98 15.62 -7.98
CA THR A 218 -5.26 17.03 -7.77
C THR A 218 -6.61 17.28 -7.05
N SER A 219 -6.87 18.55 -6.69
CA SER A 219 -8.19 18.95 -6.17
C SER A 219 -9.32 18.74 -7.19
N ASP A 220 -9.05 18.76 -8.50
CA ASP A 220 -10.10 18.66 -9.53
C ASP A 220 -10.55 17.22 -9.78
N HIS A 221 -9.79 16.23 -9.31
CA HIS A 221 -10.17 14.82 -9.31
C HIS A 221 -11.15 14.47 -8.16
N LYS A 222 -11.56 15.43 -7.31
CA LYS A 222 -12.56 15.21 -6.26
C LYS A 222 -13.96 14.94 -6.84
N GLY A 223 -14.74 14.07 -6.19
CA GLY A 223 -16.10 13.76 -6.62
C GLY A 223 -16.52 12.32 -6.32
N ILE A 224 -17.54 11.83 -7.03
CA ILE A 224 -17.97 10.43 -6.98
C ILE A 224 -17.64 9.79 -8.33
N VAL A 225 -16.94 8.66 -8.29
CA VAL A 225 -16.53 7.88 -9.46
C VAL A 225 -16.88 6.41 -9.29
N TYR A 226 -16.96 5.67 -10.38
CA TYR A 226 -17.16 4.23 -10.42
C TYR A 226 -16.37 3.62 -11.58
N CYS A 227 -16.00 2.35 -11.46
CA CYS A 227 -15.36 1.61 -12.52
C CYS A 227 -16.40 0.81 -13.28
N LYS A 228 -16.29 0.78 -14.61
CA LYS A 228 -17.12 -0.04 -15.49
C LYS A 228 -16.22 -1.07 -16.17
N ALA A 229 -16.46 -2.35 -15.88
CA ALA A 229 -15.77 -3.48 -16.50
C ALA A 229 -16.68 -4.15 -17.54
N GLU A 230 -16.11 -4.64 -18.63
CA GLU A 230 -16.83 -5.38 -19.66
C GLU A 230 -16.07 -6.67 -20.01
N SER A 231 -16.78 -7.78 -20.02
CA SER A 231 -16.27 -9.09 -20.44
C SER A 231 -17.32 -9.80 -21.27
N GLN A 232 -16.94 -10.35 -22.43
CA GLN A 232 -17.84 -11.12 -23.32
C GLN A 232 -19.13 -10.38 -23.73
N GLY A 233 -19.12 -9.04 -23.73
CA GLY A 233 -20.27 -8.19 -24.06
C GLY A 233 -21.23 -7.88 -22.90
N ALA A 234 -20.93 -8.36 -21.68
CA ALA A 234 -21.66 -8.01 -20.47
C ALA A 234 -20.91 -6.92 -19.68
N PRO A 235 -21.47 -5.70 -19.54
CA PRO A 235 -20.90 -4.65 -18.71
C PRO A 235 -21.40 -4.75 -17.25
N GLN A 236 -20.49 -4.61 -16.29
CA GLN A 236 -20.79 -4.46 -14.87
C GLN A 236 -20.19 -3.14 -14.35
N ILE A 237 -20.83 -2.55 -13.35
CA ILE A 237 -20.37 -1.35 -12.63
C ILE A 237 -19.98 -1.74 -11.20
N SER A 238 -18.89 -1.17 -10.71
CA SER A 238 -18.41 -1.36 -9.33
C SER A 238 -19.31 -0.64 -8.31
N ILE A 239 -18.97 -0.76 -7.02
CA ILE A 239 -19.42 0.21 -6.02
C ILE A 239 -18.92 1.63 -6.36
N LYS A 240 -19.47 2.63 -5.67
CA LYS A 240 -19.08 4.03 -5.83
C LYS A 240 -17.89 4.39 -4.94
N TYR A 241 -17.00 5.23 -5.44
CA TYR A 241 -15.83 5.72 -4.73
C TYR A 241 -15.91 7.23 -4.56
N HIS A 242 -15.83 7.69 -3.32
CA HIS A 242 -15.89 9.10 -2.95
C HIS A 242 -14.46 9.63 -2.85
N LEU A 243 -14.01 10.32 -3.90
CA LEU A 243 -12.70 10.94 -4.00
C LEU A 243 -12.70 12.26 -3.20
N LEU A 244 -12.01 12.29 -2.07
CA LEU A 244 -11.89 13.46 -1.19
C LEU A 244 -10.46 13.99 -1.23
N TYR A 245 -10.26 15.22 -1.70
CA TYR A 245 -8.95 15.86 -1.70
C TYR A 245 -8.56 16.31 -0.28
N VAL A 246 -7.32 16.03 0.12
CA VAL A 246 -6.76 16.29 1.44
C VAL A 246 -5.45 17.04 1.27
N GLU A 247 -5.40 18.25 1.84
CA GLU A 247 -4.20 19.08 1.86
C GLU A 247 -4.04 19.64 3.28
N VAL A 248 -3.19 18.99 4.06
CA VAL A 248 -2.84 19.36 5.44
C VAL A 248 -1.36 19.00 5.68
N PRO A 249 -0.62 19.74 6.52
CA PRO A 249 0.78 19.43 6.79
C PRO A 249 0.95 18.09 7.53
N LYS A 250 1.86 17.24 7.04
CA LYS A 250 2.34 16.06 7.77
C LYS A 250 3.27 16.49 8.90
N GLY A 251 2.80 16.34 10.14
CA GLY A 251 3.57 16.71 11.32
C GLY A 251 2.75 16.62 12.61
N PRO A 252 3.29 17.16 13.72
CA PRO A 252 2.56 17.32 14.98
C PRO A 252 1.23 18.04 14.78
N PRO A 253 0.19 17.76 15.60
CA PRO A 253 -1.16 18.25 15.31
C PRO A 253 -1.24 19.78 15.29
N SER A 254 -1.94 20.35 14.30
CA SER A 254 -2.13 21.80 14.21
C SER A 254 -3.22 22.22 15.21
N THR A 255 -2.78 22.70 16.38
CA THR A 255 -3.61 22.85 17.58
C THR A 255 -3.82 24.32 17.95
N THR A 256 -5.05 24.67 18.34
CA THR A 256 -5.42 25.94 18.96
C THR A 256 -6.25 25.71 20.22
N ILE A 257 -6.28 26.69 21.12
CA ILE A 257 -7.04 26.63 22.37
C ILE A 257 -7.75 27.97 22.60
N ALA A 258 -8.97 27.91 23.13
CA ALA A 258 -9.74 29.07 23.56
C ALA A 258 -10.59 28.70 24.78
N ALA A 259 -10.77 29.62 25.71
CA ALA A 259 -11.75 29.50 26.79
C ALA A 259 -13.04 30.27 26.43
N SER A 260 -14.18 29.90 27.02
CA SER A 260 -15.46 30.62 26.86
C SER A 260 -15.35 32.07 27.36
N SER A 261 -14.57 32.29 28.42
CA SER A 261 -14.11 33.60 28.88
C SER A 261 -12.66 33.54 29.35
N SER A 262 -11.97 34.69 29.34
CA SER A 262 -10.64 34.85 29.95
C SER A 262 -10.70 35.22 31.44
N ARG A 263 -11.89 35.62 31.93
CA ARG A 263 -12.18 35.85 33.35
C ARG A 263 -13.52 35.23 33.74
N ALA A 264 -13.59 34.69 34.96
CA ALA A 264 -14.78 34.09 35.53
C ALA A 264 -15.04 34.62 36.94
N GLU A 265 -16.30 34.65 37.34
CA GLU A 265 -16.73 34.89 38.72
C GLU A 265 -16.80 33.57 39.51
N VAL A 266 -17.04 33.65 40.82
CA VAL A 266 -17.23 32.44 41.62
C VAL A 266 -18.55 31.76 41.24
N SER A 267 -18.52 30.45 41.09
CA SER A 267 -19.64 29.62 40.61
C SER A 267 -20.04 29.79 39.14
N ASP A 268 -19.22 30.44 38.32
CA ASP A 268 -19.34 30.36 36.85
C ASP A 268 -19.09 28.92 36.34
N SER A 269 -19.44 28.68 35.07
CA SER A 269 -19.02 27.48 34.33
C SER A 269 -18.15 27.88 33.12
N VAL A 270 -16.96 27.29 33.01
CA VAL A 270 -15.94 27.67 32.02
C VAL A 270 -15.62 26.49 31.10
N ASP A 271 -15.84 26.68 29.79
CA ASP A 271 -15.45 25.74 28.75
C ASP A 271 -14.06 26.10 28.23
N ILE A 272 -13.11 25.16 28.29
CA ILE A 272 -11.80 25.29 27.63
C ILE A 272 -11.76 24.34 26.43
N ILE A 273 -11.81 24.92 25.23
CA ILE A 273 -11.96 24.23 23.96
C ILE A 273 -10.60 24.13 23.26
N CYS A 274 -10.01 22.95 23.28
CA CYS A 274 -8.88 22.60 22.43
C CYS A 274 -9.38 22.12 21.06
N THR A 275 -8.86 22.71 19.99
CA THR A 275 -9.23 22.40 18.59
C THR A 275 -8.01 22.01 17.80
N VAL A 276 -8.09 20.90 17.07
CA VAL A 276 -6.99 20.31 16.31
C VAL A 276 -7.42 20.11 14.86
N LEU A 277 -6.51 20.39 13.93
CA LEU A 277 -6.66 20.20 12.49
C LEU A 277 -5.63 19.17 12.00
N GLY A 278 -6.07 18.19 11.21
CA GLY A 278 -5.20 17.11 10.72
C GLY A 278 -5.80 16.29 9.57
N GLU A 279 -5.09 15.21 9.20
CA GLU A 279 -5.52 14.26 8.17
C GLU A 279 -6.79 13.50 8.63
N PRO A 280 -7.72 13.15 7.72
CA PRO A 280 -8.93 12.38 8.03
C PRO A 280 -8.70 11.12 8.87
N ASP A 281 -7.77 10.28 8.46
CA ASP A 281 -7.53 8.96 9.07
C ASP A 281 -6.53 9.00 10.25
N VAL A 282 -6.08 10.19 10.65
CA VAL A 282 -5.15 10.36 11.76
C VAL A 282 -5.92 10.76 13.01
N ASP A 283 -6.06 9.79 13.92
CA ASP A 283 -6.58 10.03 15.26
C ASP A 283 -5.64 10.93 16.08
N VAL A 284 -6.25 11.68 17.01
CA VAL A 284 -5.57 12.62 17.90
C VAL A 284 -5.89 12.24 19.34
N ASN A 285 -4.85 11.96 20.11
CA ASN A 285 -4.94 11.77 21.55
C ASN A 285 -4.86 13.14 22.25
N PHE A 286 -5.71 13.37 23.25
CA PHE A 286 -5.77 14.60 24.02
C PHE A 286 -5.42 14.34 25.49
N ARG A 287 -4.54 15.15 26.05
CA ARG A 287 -4.26 15.21 27.49
C ARG A 287 -4.38 16.64 27.98
N TRP A 288 -4.79 16.81 29.24
CA TRP A 288 -4.98 18.11 29.86
C TRP A 288 -4.13 18.26 31.11
N GLN A 289 -3.60 19.46 31.32
CA GLN A 289 -3.08 19.93 32.59
C GLN A 289 -3.84 21.20 32.98
N TYR A 290 -4.32 21.28 34.22
CA TYR A 290 -5.20 22.35 34.68
C TYR A 290 -5.02 22.61 36.19
N PRO A 291 -5.38 23.80 36.69
CA PRO A 291 -5.29 24.10 38.12
C PRO A 291 -6.16 23.15 38.95
N GLY A 292 -5.69 22.78 40.14
CA GLY A 292 -6.40 21.83 41.02
C GLY A 292 -6.33 20.34 40.60
N GLN A 293 -5.68 19.99 39.49
CA GLN A 293 -5.56 18.59 39.03
C GLN A 293 -4.87 17.66 40.05
N GLU A 294 -3.83 18.13 40.75
CA GLU A 294 -3.16 17.37 41.83
C GLU A 294 -4.05 17.19 43.07
N SER A 295 -5.08 18.03 43.23
CA SER A 295 -6.11 17.91 44.27
C SER A 295 -7.40 17.26 43.77
N GLU A 296 -7.32 16.49 42.68
CA GLU A 296 -8.43 15.75 42.06
C GLU A 296 -9.68 16.60 41.74
N ARG A 297 -9.47 17.89 41.38
CA ARG A 297 -10.56 18.82 40.98
C ARG A 297 -11.44 18.20 39.88
N PRO A 298 -12.73 17.95 40.12
CA PRO A 298 -13.62 17.39 39.11
C PRO A 298 -13.78 18.34 37.91
N VAL A 299 -13.64 17.77 36.71
CA VAL A 299 -13.84 18.43 35.41
C VAL A 299 -14.49 17.44 34.44
N ILE A 300 -15.27 17.94 33.49
CA ILE A 300 -15.90 17.09 32.45
C ILE A 300 -15.08 17.23 31.16
N ILE A 301 -14.52 16.13 30.64
CA ILE A 301 -13.74 16.13 29.39
C ILE A 301 -14.53 15.43 28.29
N GLN A 302 -14.83 16.15 27.21
CA GLN A 302 -15.58 15.66 26.06
C GLN A 302 -14.73 15.72 24.77
N ASN A 303 -14.52 14.57 24.14
CA ASN A 303 -13.74 14.46 22.89
C ASN A 303 -14.66 14.12 21.71
N PHE A 304 -14.55 14.87 20.62
CA PHE A 304 -15.31 14.61 19.38
C PHE A 304 -14.52 15.03 18.14
N TRP A 305 -14.90 14.54 16.97
CA TRP A 305 -14.30 14.93 15.70
C TRP A 305 -15.35 14.95 14.59
N ARG A 306 -15.03 15.66 13.50
CA ARG A 306 -15.76 15.58 12.23
C ARG A 306 -14.85 15.91 11.06
N LEU A 307 -15.25 15.53 9.85
CA LEU A 307 -14.67 16.08 8.63
C LEU A 307 -15.30 17.46 8.35
N ILE A 308 -14.50 18.39 7.84
CA ILE A 308 -14.93 19.68 7.31
C ILE A 308 -14.28 19.94 5.95
N ASN A 309 -15.01 20.61 5.06
CA ASN A 309 -14.47 21.10 3.79
C ASN A 309 -14.08 22.58 3.96
N ARG A 310 -12.82 22.94 3.69
CA ARG A 310 -12.27 24.29 3.94
C ARG A 310 -12.39 25.24 2.73
N GLY A 311 -13.51 25.18 2.01
CA GLY A 311 -13.90 26.16 0.98
C GLY A 311 -13.20 25.98 -0.38
N THR A 312 -11.93 25.61 -0.40
CA THR A 312 -11.14 25.26 -1.59
C THR A 312 -11.23 23.78 -1.99
N GLY A 313 -12.05 22.99 -1.29
CA GLY A 313 -12.24 21.56 -1.56
C GLY A 313 -11.39 20.62 -0.72
N HIS A 314 -10.44 21.12 0.09
CA HIS A 314 -9.69 20.28 1.02
C HIS A 314 -10.60 19.76 2.14
N THR A 315 -10.58 18.45 2.34
CA THR A 315 -11.16 17.75 3.48
C THR A 315 -10.13 17.75 4.61
N THR A 316 -10.51 18.31 5.75
CA THR A 316 -9.70 18.36 6.97
C THR A 316 -10.48 17.71 8.11
N ARG A 317 -9.82 16.89 8.93
CA ARG A 317 -10.39 16.46 10.20
C ARG A 317 -10.23 17.59 11.22
N ILE A 318 -11.35 18.03 11.79
CA ILE A 318 -11.36 18.86 12.97
C ILE A 318 -11.71 17.99 14.17
N SER A 319 -10.71 17.74 15.01
CA SER A 319 -10.85 17.05 16.29
C SER A 319 -10.91 18.10 17.40
N LYS A 320 -11.74 17.89 18.42
CA LYS A 320 -11.89 18.78 19.55
C LYS A 320 -11.88 18.01 20.87
N SER A 321 -11.32 18.64 21.88
CA SER A 321 -11.49 18.29 23.28
C SER A 321 -12.01 19.52 24.01
N ILE A 322 -13.10 19.38 24.77
CA ILE A 322 -13.60 20.40 25.68
C ILE A 322 -13.36 19.91 27.10
N LEU A 323 -12.70 20.72 27.92
CA LEU A 323 -12.64 20.56 29.37
C LEU A 323 -13.58 21.61 29.98
N VAL A 324 -14.59 21.14 30.70
CA VAL A 324 -15.57 21.99 31.40
C VAL A 324 -15.22 22.03 32.88
N VAL A 325 -15.17 23.25 33.43
CA VAL A 325 -15.02 23.51 34.87
C VAL A 325 -16.33 24.11 35.36
N GLU A 326 -17.16 23.30 36.02
CA GLU A 326 -18.38 23.74 36.69
C GLU A 326 -18.05 24.21 38.12
N ASP A 327 -18.80 25.21 38.60
CA ASP A 327 -18.65 25.85 39.91
C ASP A 327 -17.24 26.42 40.13
N PHE A 328 -16.85 27.41 39.31
CA PHE A 328 -15.49 27.95 39.27
C PHE A 328 -15.06 28.60 40.60
N GLU A 329 -13.86 28.24 41.09
CA GLU A 329 -13.28 28.73 42.33
C GLU A 329 -11.96 29.49 42.12
N ALA A 330 -11.51 30.23 43.15
CA ALA A 330 -10.20 30.88 43.17
C ALA A 330 -9.00 29.91 43.00
N ARG A 331 -9.19 28.59 43.25
CA ARG A 331 -8.17 27.54 42.99
C ARG A 331 -8.12 27.07 41.52
N ASP A 332 -9.16 27.38 40.74
CA ASP A 332 -9.26 27.01 39.32
C ASP A 332 -8.62 28.08 38.41
N ALA A 333 -8.44 29.31 38.91
CA ALA A 333 -7.77 30.38 38.21
C ALA A 333 -6.28 30.05 37.93
N GLY A 334 -5.90 30.06 36.65
CA GLY A 334 -4.56 29.68 36.21
C GLY A 334 -4.46 29.31 34.73
N ASN A 335 -3.44 28.52 34.39
CA ASN A 335 -3.16 28.10 33.02
C ASN A 335 -3.78 26.73 32.74
N TYR A 336 -4.63 26.66 31.71
CA TYR A 336 -5.19 25.43 31.16
C TYR A 336 -4.39 25.04 29.92
N ILE A 337 -3.79 23.85 29.96
CA ILE A 337 -2.86 23.36 28.94
C ILE A 337 -3.48 22.15 28.26
N CYS A 338 -3.69 22.25 26.94
CA CYS A 338 -4.03 21.12 26.09
C CYS A 338 -2.76 20.58 25.43
N ILE A 339 -2.60 19.26 25.50
CA ILE A 339 -1.54 18.51 24.83
C ILE A 339 -2.21 17.59 23.81
N ALA A 340 -1.99 17.83 22.53
CA ALA A 340 -2.56 17.05 21.43
C ALA A 340 -1.47 16.25 20.71
N GLN A 341 -1.67 14.95 20.55
CA GLN A 341 -0.67 14.01 20.05
C GLN A 341 -1.20 13.17 18.88
N ASN A 342 -0.37 12.96 17.87
CA ASN A 342 -0.61 12.01 16.77
C ASN A 342 0.65 11.13 16.53
N LEU A 343 0.63 10.32 15.47
CA LEU A 343 1.75 9.44 15.09
C LEU A 343 3.04 10.19 14.64
N GLN A 344 2.95 11.50 14.37
CA GLN A 344 4.06 12.34 13.89
C GLN A 344 4.65 13.25 14.98
N GLY A 345 3.99 13.36 16.15
CA GLY A 345 4.49 14.14 17.27
C GLY A 345 3.38 14.69 18.17
N GLU A 346 3.73 15.74 18.91
CA GLU A 346 2.89 16.33 19.95
C GLU A 346 2.96 17.86 19.89
N THR A 347 1.82 18.51 20.10
CA THR A 347 1.67 19.97 20.14
C THR A 347 1.00 20.37 21.44
N THR A 348 1.65 21.25 22.20
CA THR A 348 1.16 21.77 23.48
C THR A 348 0.74 23.24 23.31
N VAL A 349 -0.45 23.58 23.78
CA VAL A 349 -0.99 24.94 23.78
C VAL A 349 -1.63 25.27 25.13
N ALA A 350 -1.57 26.54 25.54
CA ALA A 350 -2.11 26.99 26.82
C ALA A 350 -3.01 28.22 26.65
N THR A 351 -4.04 28.31 27.48
CA THR A 351 -4.81 29.54 27.72
C THR A 351 -4.83 29.83 29.22
N LYS A 352 -5.07 31.08 29.61
CA LYS A 352 -5.25 31.47 31.01
C LYS A 352 -6.71 31.85 31.26
N VAL A 353 -7.23 31.45 32.42
CA VAL A 353 -8.48 31.96 32.99
C VAL A 353 -8.14 32.58 34.34
N GLU A 354 -8.59 33.81 34.56
CA GLU A 354 -8.38 34.56 35.81
C GLU A 354 -9.71 34.68 36.57
N LEU A 355 -9.66 34.88 37.89
CA LEU A 355 -10.83 35.31 38.66
C LEU A 355 -11.05 36.82 38.41
N ASN A 356 -12.31 37.26 38.31
CA ASN A 356 -12.69 38.69 38.28
C ASN A 356 -12.36 39.42 39.60
#